data_AF-A0A9E4SY95-F1
#
_entry.id   AF-A0A9E4SY95-F1
#
_cell.length_a   1.000
_cell.length_b   1.000
_cell.length_c   1.000
_cell.angle_alpha   90.00
_cell.angle_beta   90.00
_cell.angle_gamma   90.00
#
_symmetry.space_group_name_H-M   'P 1'
#
loop_
_entity.id
_entity.type
_entity.pdbx_description
1 polymer ?
#
loop_
_entity_poly.entity_id
_entity_poly.type
_entity_poly.pdbx_seq_one_letter_code
_entity_poly.pdbx_strand_id
1 'polypeptide(L)'
;CGRQLGLAFQVRDDMLGIWGDVDRTGKPVAADIRRHKKTLPIVFSLERTEGDELERLQRVYGAGEPSAGDVSFVVGLLDSLGAQAYCQDEADGYRTAALSELAAADLDESAAGEMREVTDFLLERDF
;
A
#
# COMPACT_ATOMS: atom_id res chain seq x y z
N CYS A 1 -17.75 -9.01 1.96
CA CYS A 1 -16.66 -8.82 1.00
C CYS A 1 -16.15 -7.37 0.94
N GLY A 2 -17.03 -6.34 0.91
CA GLY A 2 -16.63 -4.95 0.61
C GLY A 2 -15.56 -4.33 1.53
N ARG A 3 -15.54 -4.67 2.82
CA ARG A 3 -14.49 -4.20 3.75
C ARG A 3 -13.11 -4.73 3.36
N GLN A 4 -13.00 -6.03 3.10
CA GLN A 4 -11.74 -6.67 2.74
C GLN A 4 -11.23 -6.17 1.38
N LEU A 5 -12.14 -6.04 0.41
CA LEU A 5 -11.83 -5.44 -0.89
C LEU A 5 -11.29 -4.00 -0.74
N GLY A 6 -11.94 -3.18 0.09
CA GLY A 6 -11.48 -1.82 0.35
C GLY A 6 -10.09 -1.76 0.99
N LEU A 7 -9.78 -2.67 1.92
CA LEU A 7 -8.45 -2.77 2.52
C LEU A 7 -7.40 -3.20 1.49
N ALA A 8 -7.67 -4.25 0.72
CA ALA A 8 -6.77 -4.70 -0.34
C ALA A 8 -6.48 -3.57 -1.37
N PHE A 9 -7.51 -2.82 -1.74
CA PHE A 9 -7.37 -1.67 -2.63
C PHE A 9 -6.52 -0.55 -2.02
N GLN A 10 -6.76 -0.18 -0.76
CA GLN A 10 -6.00 0.88 -0.11
C GLN A 10 -4.52 0.52 0.04
N VAL A 11 -4.20 -0.73 0.40
CA VAL A 11 -2.81 -1.19 0.49
C VAL A 11 -2.09 -1.06 -0.86
N ARG A 12 -2.79 -1.37 -1.96
CA ARG A 12 -2.24 -1.20 -3.31
C ARG A 12 -2.06 0.27 -3.70
N ASP A 13 -3.01 1.15 -3.35
CA ASP A 13 -2.86 2.60 -3.58
C ASP A 13 -1.68 3.18 -2.79
N ASP A 14 -1.48 2.71 -1.56
CA ASP A 14 -0.35 3.05 -0.72
C ASP A 14 0.99 2.60 -1.34
N MET A 15 1.04 1.37 -1.89
CA MET A 15 2.20 0.87 -2.61
C MET A 15 2.50 1.69 -3.85
N LEU A 16 1.46 2.01 -4.65
CA LEU A 16 1.57 2.89 -5.81
C LEU A 16 2.09 4.28 -5.46
N GLY A 17 1.68 4.84 -4.33
CA GLY A 17 2.11 6.15 -3.85
C GLY A 17 3.61 6.23 -3.54
N ILE A 18 4.26 5.07 -3.33
CA ILE A 18 5.69 4.97 -3.01
C ILE A 18 6.50 4.43 -4.19
N TRP A 19 6.17 3.23 -4.68
CA TRP A 19 6.95 2.47 -5.66
C TRP A 19 6.38 2.51 -7.08
N GLY A 20 5.22 3.15 -7.31
CA GLY A 20 4.60 3.19 -8.63
C GLY A 20 5.48 3.88 -9.69
N ASP A 21 5.52 3.30 -10.89
CA ASP A 21 6.25 3.85 -12.03
C ASP A 21 5.63 5.18 -12.47
N VAL A 22 6.47 6.19 -12.70
CA VAL A 22 6.06 7.51 -13.21
C VAL A 22 5.38 7.37 -14.55
N ASP A 23 5.88 6.49 -15.42
CA ASP A 23 5.39 6.31 -16.78
C ASP A 23 3.99 5.69 -16.82
N ARG A 24 3.59 4.97 -15.75
CA ARG A 24 2.28 4.31 -15.63
C ARG A 24 1.31 5.05 -14.72
N THR A 25 1.81 5.80 -13.74
CA THR A 25 0.99 6.48 -12.72
C THR A 25 0.81 7.98 -13.00
N GLY A 26 1.70 8.58 -13.82
CA GLY A 26 1.74 10.03 -14.04
C GLY A 26 2.12 10.85 -12.80
N LYS A 27 2.52 10.20 -11.70
CA LYS A 27 2.92 10.82 -10.43
C LYS A 27 4.44 10.70 -10.24
N PRO A 28 5.08 11.64 -9.53
CA PRO A 28 6.48 11.46 -9.12
C PRO A 28 6.61 10.21 -8.23
N VAL A 29 7.64 9.39 -8.42
CA VAL A 29 8.00 8.28 -7.50
C VAL A 29 8.03 8.81 -6.07
N ALA A 30 7.56 8.05 -5.08
CA ALA A 30 7.51 8.50 -3.69
C ALA A 30 6.70 9.78 -3.44
N ALA A 31 5.60 9.97 -4.18
CA ALA A 31 4.66 11.08 -3.98
C ALA A 31 4.08 11.11 -2.56
N ASP A 32 3.82 9.94 -1.99
CA ASP A 32 3.19 9.85 -0.66
C ASP A 32 4.16 10.19 0.47
N ILE A 33 5.46 9.90 0.31
CA ILE A 33 6.51 10.34 1.23
C ILE A 33 6.61 11.86 1.22
N ARG A 34 6.65 12.50 0.04
CA ARG A 34 6.68 13.97 -0.08
C ARG A 34 5.49 14.67 0.55
N ARG A 35 4.34 13.98 0.61
CA ARG A 35 3.10 14.48 1.21
C ARG A 35 2.94 14.11 2.69
N HIS A 36 3.94 13.49 3.30
CA HIS A 36 3.90 12.99 4.68
C HIS A 36 2.72 12.04 4.96
N LYS A 37 2.24 11.33 3.94
CA LYS A 37 1.19 10.35 4.17
C LYS A 37 1.76 9.19 4.98
N LYS A 38 1.10 8.87 6.09
CA LYS A 38 1.41 7.71 6.93
C LYS A 38 0.71 6.46 6.36
N THR A 39 1.09 6.09 5.14
CA THR A 39 0.60 4.88 4.46
C THR A 39 1.07 3.62 5.19
N LEU A 40 0.47 2.47 4.89
CA LEU A 40 0.84 1.18 5.52
C LEU A 40 2.35 0.91 5.57
N PRO A 41 3.13 1.05 4.47
CA PRO A 41 4.58 0.78 4.53
C PRO A 41 5.35 1.72 5.48
N ILE A 42 4.86 2.95 5.68
CA ILE A 42 5.45 3.91 6.63
C ILE A 42 5.14 3.50 8.06
N VAL A 43 3.90 3.12 8.35
CA VAL A 43 3.49 2.65 9.68
C VAL A 43 4.25 1.39 10.06
N PHE A 44 4.32 0.42 9.14
CA PHE A 44 5.13 -0.79 9.29
C PHE A 44 6.59 -0.46 9.64
N SER A 45 7.18 0.52 8.96
CA SER A 45 8.57 0.89 9.19
C SER A 45 8.77 1.63 10.51
N LEU A 46 7.83 2.48 10.93
CA LEU A 46 7.84 3.10 12.26
C LEU A 46 7.81 2.07 13.39
N GLU A 47 7.17 0.92 13.19
CA GLU A 47 7.09 -0.17 14.17
C GLU A 47 8.35 -1.07 14.18
N ARG A 48 9.14 -1.05 13.10
CA ARG A 48 10.29 -1.97 12.88
C ARG A 48 11.65 -1.29 12.93
N THR A 49 11.69 0.04 13.00
CA THR A 49 12.92 0.82 13.04
C THR A 49 13.22 1.28 14.45
N GLU A 50 14.49 1.31 14.83
CA GLU A 50 14.97 1.78 16.13
C GLU A 50 16.15 2.76 15.98
N GLY A 51 16.56 3.39 17.09
CA GLY A 51 17.74 4.25 17.13
C GLY A 51 17.72 5.45 16.17
N ASP A 52 18.88 5.79 15.62
CA ASP A 52 19.08 6.97 14.76
C ASP A 52 18.19 6.96 13.50
N GLU A 53 17.89 5.77 12.96
CA GLU A 53 17.02 5.62 11.80
C GLU A 53 15.56 5.96 12.15
N LEU A 54 15.08 5.55 13.33
CA LEU A 54 13.75 5.90 13.82
C LEU A 54 13.64 7.40 14.06
N GLU A 55 14.63 8.00 14.74
CA GLU A 55 14.66 9.44 14.97
C GLU A 55 14.66 10.23 13.66
N ARG A 56 15.40 9.74 12.65
CA ARG A 56 15.42 10.35 11.32
C ARG A 56 14.07 10.19 10.63
N LEU A 57 13.46 9.00 10.63
CA LEU A 57 12.15 8.77 10.04
C LEU A 57 11.08 9.65 10.70
N GLN A 58 11.08 9.76 12.03
CA GLN A 58 10.19 10.65 12.78
C GLN A 58 10.42 12.12 12.42
N ARG A 59 11.67 12.55 12.23
CA ARG A 59 11.99 13.92 11.81
C ARG A 59 11.43 14.22 10.42
N VAL A 60 11.63 13.31 9.46
CA VAL A 60 11.07 13.46 8.11
C VAL A 60 9.55 13.64 8.16
N TYR A 61 8.84 12.88 9.00
CA TYR A 61 7.38 12.96 9.15
C TYR A 61 6.89 14.00 10.18
N GLY A 62 7.79 14.76 10.80
CA GLY A 62 7.48 15.65 11.92
C GLY A 62 7.17 17.09 11.53
N ALA A 63 7.95 17.70 10.62
CA ALA A 63 7.72 19.05 10.11
C ALA A 63 8.63 19.38 8.91
N GLY A 64 8.15 20.25 8.01
CA GLY A 64 8.89 20.71 6.82
C GLY A 64 8.47 19.98 5.54
N GLU A 65 9.08 20.33 4.41
CA GLU A 65 8.95 19.57 3.16
C GLU A 65 10.16 18.62 3.06
N PRO A 66 9.98 17.31 2.77
CA PRO A 66 11.11 16.38 2.68
C PRO A 66 12.08 16.80 1.59
N SER A 67 13.36 16.85 1.93
CA SER A 67 14.40 16.99 0.91
C SER A 67 14.47 15.74 0.03
N ALA A 68 15.13 15.83 -1.13
CA ALA A 68 15.41 14.65 -1.95
C ALA A 68 16.21 13.57 -1.17
N GLY A 69 17.09 13.99 -0.26
CA GLY A 69 17.85 13.08 0.60
C GLY A 69 16.98 12.41 1.68
N ASP A 70 15.93 13.07 2.15
CA ASP A 70 14.95 12.49 3.07
C ASP A 70 14.10 11.44 2.36
N VAL A 71 13.60 11.76 1.16
CA VAL A 71 12.85 10.81 0.34
C VAL A 71 13.70 9.57 0.03
N SER A 72 14.95 9.76 -0.39
CA SER A 72 15.88 8.64 -0.67
C SER A 72 16.16 7.80 0.57
N PHE A 73 16.28 8.44 1.74
CA PHE A 73 16.47 7.72 3.01
C PHE A 73 15.25 6.87 3.35
N VAL A 74 14.04 7.44 3.28
CA VAL A 74 12.82 6.69 3.59
C VAL A 74 12.67 5.51 2.64
N VAL A 75 12.82 5.69 1.33
CA VAL A 75 12.72 4.58 0.36
C VAL A 75 13.74 3.48 0.67
N GLY A 76 15.01 3.84 0.94
CA GLY A 76 16.03 2.84 1.29
C GLY A 76 15.74 2.09 2.59
N LEU A 77 15.13 2.77 3.58
CA LEU A 77 14.68 2.14 4.82
C LEU A 77 13.50 1.18 4.58
N LEU A 78 12.54 1.57 3.73
CA LEU A 78 11.43 0.68 3.35
C LEU A 78 11.94 -0.59 2.67
N ASP A 79 12.92 -0.45 1.77
CA ASP A 79 13.51 -1.56 1.04
C ASP A 79 14.29 -2.49 1.98
N SER A 80 15.08 -1.94 2.91
CA SER A 80 15.87 -2.74 3.87
C SER A 80 14.99 -3.55 4.84
N LEU A 81 13.81 -3.03 5.17
CA LEU A 81 12.83 -3.70 6.03
C LEU A 81 11.92 -4.68 5.27
N GLY A 82 12.01 -4.75 3.94
CA GLY A 82 11.12 -5.56 3.12
C GLY A 82 9.67 -5.07 3.14
N ALA A 83 9.44 -3.76 3.31
CA ALA A 83 8.10 -3.18 3.47
C ALA A 83 7.19 -3.42 2.26
N GLN A 84 7.76 -3.47 1.05
CA GLN A 84 7.00 -3.75 -0.17
C GLN A 84 6.44 -5.19 -0.16
N ALA A 85 7.25 -6.17 0.23
CA ALA A 85 6.81 -7.57 0.33
C ALA A 85 5.74 -7.72 1.42
N TYR A 86 5.93 -7.08 2.58
CA TYR A 86 4.93 -7.05 3.64
C TYR A 86 3.58 -6.48 3.17
N CYS A 87 3.59 -5.36 2.44
CA CYS A 87 2.36 -4.77 1.91
C CYS A 87 1.70 -5.65 0.85
N GLN A 88 2.49 -6.33 0.02
CA GLN A 88 1.96 -7.30 -0.95
C GLN A 88 1.24 -8.45 -0.23
N ASP A 89 1.86 -9.04 0.79
CA ASP A 89 1.27 -10.12 1.57
C ASP A 89 -0.03 -9.69 2.26
N GLU A 90 -0.08 -8.48 2.84
CA GLU A 90 -1.30 -7.91 3.43
C GLU A 90 -2.41 -7.74 2.39
N ALA A 91 -2.09 -7.17 1.22
CA ALA A 91 -3.07 -6.99 0.14
C ALA A 91 -3.64 -8.33 -0.36
N ASP A 92 -2.80 -9.35 -0.49
CA ASP A 92 -3.20 -10.70 -0.93
C ASP A 92 -4.03 -11.42 0.15
N GLY A 93 -3.72 -11.20 1.42
CA GLY A 93 -4.53 -11.65 2.55
C GLY A 93 -5.94 -11.07 2.51
N TYR A 94 -6.06 -9.74 2.36
CA TYR A 94 -7.34 -9.07 2.22
C TYR A 94 -8.11 -9.49 0.96
N ARG A 95 -7.42 -9.68 -0.18
CA ARG A 95 -8.02 -10.21 -1.41
C ARG A 95 -8.65 -11.59 -1.18
N THR A 96 -7.88 -12.49 -0.57
CA THR A 96 -8.33 -13.86 -0.28
C THR A 96 -9.55 -13.85 0.64
N ALA A 97 -9.54 -13.01 1.68
CA ALA A 97 -10.68 -12.84 2.57
C ALA A 97 -11.92 -12.27 1.83
N ALA A 98 -11.72 -11.29 0.93
CA ALA A 98 -12.80 -10.70 0.14
C ALA A 98 -13.50 -11.75 -0.75
N LEU A 99 -12.71 -12.56 -1.45
CA LEU A 99 -13.21 -13.64 -2.31
C LEU A 99 -13.91 -14.73 -1.52
N SER A 100 -13.37 -15.12 -0.36
CA SER A 100 -14.01 -16.09 0.53
C SER A 100 -15.36 -15.59 1.05
N GLU A 101 -15.44 -14.31 1.46
CA GLU A 101 -16.69 -13.71 1.92
C GLU A 101 -17.72 -13.59 0.78
N LEU A 102 -17.27 -13.35 -0.46
CA LEU A 102 -18.14 -13.30 -1.63
C LEU A 102 -18.68 -14.69 -1.98
N ALA A 103 -17.83 -15.72 -1.96
CA ALA A 103 -18.25 -17.10 -2.22
C ALA A 103 -19.22 -17.65 -1.16
N ALA A 104 -19.14 -17.16 0.07
CA ALA A 104 -20.06 -17.51 1.14
C ALA A 104 -21.37 -16.70 1.13
N ALA A 105 -21.47 -15.67 0.29
CA ALA A 105 -22.70 -14.90 0.17
C ALA A 105 -23.75 -15.68 -0.64
N ASP A 106 -24.98 -15.68 -0.17
CA ASP A 106 -26.13 -16.29 -0.87
C ASP A 106 -26.58 -15.35 -2.01
N LEU A 107 -25.74 -15.27 -3.04
CA LEU A 107 -25.95 -14.50 -4.26
C LEU A 107 -26.25 -15.47 -5.41
N ASP A 108 -27.10 -15.06 -6.33
CA ASP A 108 -27.22 -15.76 -7.60
C ASP A 108 -25.90 -15.66 -8.41
N GLU A 109 -25.69 -16.61 -9.32
CA GLU A 109 -24.41 -16.71 -10.05
C GLU A 109 -24.11 -15.46 -10.90
N SER A 110 -25.13 -14.73 -11.37
CA SER A 110 -24.93 -13.49 -12.12
C SER A 110 -24.33 -12.42 -11.22
N ALA A 111 -24.96 -12.16 -10.07
CA ALA A 111 -24.46 -11.17 -9.11
C ALA A 111 -23.10 -11.56 -8.52
N ALA A 112 -22.88 -12.85 -8.25
CA ALA A 112 -21.59 -13.35 -7.77
C ALA A 112 -20.49 -13.17 -8.83
N GLY A 113 -20.80 -13.42 -10.12
CA GLY A 113 -19.89 -13.20 -11.24
C GLY A 113 -19.47 -11.73 -11.38
N GLU A 114 -20.43 -10.81 -11.41
CA GLU A 114 -20.15 -9.36 -11.50
C GLU A 114 -19.27 -8.88 -10.34
N MET A 115 -19.54 -9.35 -9.12
CA MET A 115 -18.75 -8.97 -7.95
C MET A 115 -17.33 -9.55 -7.98
N ARG A 116 -17.11 -10.74 -8.56
CA ARG A 116 -15.77 -11.29 -8.78
C ARG A 116 -15.02 -10.42 -9.80
N GLU A 117 -15.65 -10.07 -10.92
CA GLU A 117 -15.03 -9.20 -11.93
C GLU A 117 -14.63 -7.83 -11.37
N VAL A 118 -15.49 -7.20 -10.56
CA VAL A 118 -15.14 -5.94 -9.88
C VAL A 118 -13.99 -6.13 -8.89
N THR A 119 -14.00 -7.24 -8.14
CA THR A 119 -12.94 -7.57 -7.17
C THR A 119 -11.61 -7.74 -7.89
N ASP A 120 -11.57 -8.49 -8.99
CA ASP A 120 -10.36 -8.70 -9.77
C ASP A 120 -9.92 -7.42 -10.46
N PHE A 121 -10.82 -6.67 -11.09
CA PHE A 121 -10.49 -5.38 -11.72
C PHE A 121 -9.82 -4.39 -10.75
N LEU A 122 -10.31 -4.31 -9.51
CA LEU A 122 -9.74 -3.44 -8.48
C LEU A 122 -8.40 -3.95 -7.95
N LEU A 123 -8.12 -5.25 -8.10
CA LEU A 123 -6.98 -5.97 -7.52
C LEU A 123 -6.07 -6.64 -8.57
N GLU A 124 -6.16 -6.32 -9.86
CA GLU A 124 -5.25 -6.84 -10.91
C GLU A 124 -4.55 -5.72 -11.67
N ARG A 125 -4.52 -4.50 -11.13
CA ARG A 125 -3.72 -3.45 -11.73
C ARG A 125 -2.24 -3.83 -11.61
N ASP A 126 -1.69 -4.37 -12.70
CA ASP A 126 -0.26 -4.40 -12.91
C ASP A 126 0.25 -2.95 -12.83
N PHE A 127 1.40 -2.77 -12.17
CA PHE A 127 2.14 -1.51 -12.07
C PHE A 127 3.58 -1.71 -12.47
#